data_AF-A0A2S7WN52-F1
#
_entry.id   AF-A0A2S7WN52-F1
#
_cell.length_a   1.000
_cell.length_b   1.000
_cell.length_c   1.000
_cell.angle_alpha   90.00
_cell.angle_beta   90.00
_cell.angle_gamma   90.00
#
_symmetry.space_group_name_H-M   'P 1'
#
loop_
_entity.id
_entity.type
_entity.pdbx_description
1 polymer ?
#
loop_
_entity_poly.entity_id
_entity_poly.type
_entity_poly.pdbx_seq_one_letter_code
_entity_poly.pdbx_strand_id
1 'polypeptide(L)'
;MQKLVEKSFFCYPKNQNISILYDDVHQLNTRLFKALSLQVSAKEGILLRFRKTNLGHYLSTLLDKTKLKFQLPEVTNIHLGYKSGNKVVFFCFDEHENPIKVLQKIPEEDFIEHNFLGYSIIEKYSKNEYLKKRVFLKSALKKRWQELKDNKKVHGDFTHFNILVSSRKEISFIDDKKVTNSILFDFFYFYSYYLQCLQKCKTINEQDVLTIKNDLQILIKEICVSKDLEHNLKQINSKDAVGLTGINKENMKVEFLNFMLENEK
;
A
#
# COMPACT_ATOMS: atom_id res chain seq x y z
N MET A 1 7.87 23.19 -25.42
CA MET A 1 6.66 22.38 -25.13
C MET A 1 6.97 20.93 -25.42
N GLN A 2 6.79 20.04 -24.43
CA GLN A 2 6.92 18.60 -24.64
C GLN A 2 5.74 18.13 -25.50
N LYS A 3 5.99 17.33 -26.53
CA LYS A 3 4.93 16.82 -27.39
C LYS A 3 4.11 15.79 -26.62
N LEU A 4 2.78 15.98 -26.63
CA LEU A 4 1.82 15.07 -25.99
C LEU A 4 1.23 14.14 -27.05
N VAL A 5 1.02 12.88 -26.65
CA VAL A 5 0.35 11.85 -27.43
C VAL A 5 -0.83 11.29 -26.66
N GLU A 6 -1.94 11.05 -27.35
CA GLU A 6 -3.09 10.38 -26.75
C GLU A 6 -2.81 8.89 -26.58
N LYS A 7 -2.92 8.38 -25.36
CA LYS A 7 -2.84 6.95 -25.05
C LYS A 7 -4.10 6.48 -24.31
N SER A 8 -4.56 5.28 -24.68
CA SER A 8 -5.75 4.65 -24.10
C SER A 8 -5.38 3.56 -23.11
N PHE A 9 -6.02 3.53 -21.95
CA PHE A 9 -5.81 2.53 -20.90
C PHE A 9 -7.13 1.90 -20.47
N PHE A 10 -7.14 0.58 -20.34
CA PHE A 10 -8.17 -0.13 -19.62
C PHE A 10 -8.14 0.18 -18.12
N CYS A 11 -9.31 0.14 -17.48
CA CYS A 11 -9.46 0.41 -16.05
C CYS A 11 -9.96 -0.82 -15.28
N TYR A 12 -9.29 -1.20 -14.18
CA TYR A 12 -9.70 -2.28 -13.27
C TYR A 12 -9.50 -1.95 -11.79
N PRO A 13 -10.49 -2.15 -10.91
CA PRO A 13 -11.92 -2.32 -11.20
C PRO A 13 -12.53 -0.97 -11.58
N LYS A 14 -13.56 -1.02 -12.40
CA LYS A 14 -14.34 0.15 -12.81
C LYS A 14 -15.34 0.44 -11.69
N ASN A 15 -15.35 1.67 -11.14
CA ASN A 15 -16.21 2.14 -10.04
C ASN A 15 -15.71 1.83 -8.62
N GLN A 16 -14.40 1.91 -8.38
CA GLN A 16 -13.88 2.00 -7.03
C GLN A 16 -13.10 3.29 -6.83
N ASN A 17 -12.88 3.66 -5.57
CA ASN A 17 -12.05 4.80 -5.19
C ASN A 17 -10.61 4.68 -5.71
N ILE A 18 -10.16 3.46 -6.01
CA ILE A 18 -8.86 3.15 -6.59
C ILE A 18 -9.08 2.22 -7.79
N SER A 19 -8.52 2.58 -8.93
CA SER A 19 -8.52 1.77 -10.15
C SER A 19 -7.13 1.71 -10.75
N ILE A 20 -6.73 0.56 -11.25
CA ILE A 20 -5.49 0.35 -11.98
C ILE A 20 -5.75 0.57 -13.46
N LEU A 21 -4.87 1.34 -14.08
CA LEU A 21 -4.85 1.64 -15.50
C LEU A 21 -3.80 0.74 -16.16
N TYR A 22 -4.15 0.13 -17.29
CA TYR A 22 -3.22 -0.72 -18.03
C TYR A 22 -3.53 -0.66 -19.53
N ASP A 23 -2.52 -0.69 -20.39
CA ASP A 23 -2.74 -0.60 -21.84
C ASP A 23 -2.94 -1.96 -22.52
N ASP A 24 -2.38 -3.03 -21.96
CA ASP A 24 -2.42 -4.38 -22.52
C ASP A 24 -2.71 -5.51 -21.49
N VAL A 25 -3.31 -6.62 -21.93
CA VAL A 25 -3.65 -7.77 -21.07
C VAL A 25 -2.44 -8.39 -20.35
N HIS A 26 -1.26 -8.38 -20.97
CA HIS A 26 -0.01 -8.89 -20.38
C HIS A 26 0.34 -8.13 -19.09
N GLN A 27 -0.01 -6.85 -19.00
CA GLN A 27 0.23 -6.02 -17.84
C GLN A 27 -0.46 -6.55 -16.57
N LEU A 28 -1.59 -7.25 -16.71
CA LEU A 28 -2.32 -7.86 -15.58
C LEU A 28 -1.49 -8.91 -14.82
N ASN A 29 -0.47 -9.47 -15.46
CA ASN A 29 0.38 -10.52 -14.90
C ASN A 29 1.71 -10.01 -14.32
N THR A 30 2.04 -8.74 -14.55
CA THR A 30 3.26 -8.12 -14.06
C THR A 30 3.28 -8.01 -12.53
N ARG A 31 4.48 -7.92 -11.97
CA ARG A 31 4.67 -7.70 -10.53
C ARG A 31 4.02 -6.40 -10.07
N LEU A 32 4.16 -5.31 -10.83
CA LEU A 32 3.62 -4.00 -10.47
C LEU A 32 2.09 -4.02 -10.42
N PHE A 33 1.42 -4.62 -11.43
CA PHE A 33 -0.03 -4.75 -11.40
C PHE A 33 -0.49 -5.55 -10.18
N LYS A 34 0.17 -6.68 -9.88
CA LYS A 34 -0.14 -7.49 -8.70
C LYS A 34 0.00 -6.67 -7.42
N ALA A 35 1.11 -5.94 -7.24
CA ALA A 35 1.34 -5.09 -6.07
C ALA A 35 0.26 -4.01 -5.91
N LEU A 36 -0.09 -3.30 -6.99
CA LEU A 36 -1.17 -2.30 -6.99
C LEU A 36 -2.54 -2.92 -6.71
N SER A 37 -2.79 -4.14 -7.21
CA SER A 37 -4.08 -4.82 -7.03
C SER A 37 -4.39 -5.14 -5.58
N LEU A 38 -3.38 -5.28 -4.72
CA LEU A 38 -3.59 -5.45 -3.28
C LEU A 38 -4.21 -4.21 -2.61
N GLN A 39 -3.94 -3.02 -3.12
CA GLN A 39 -4.53 -1.77 -2.61
C GLN A 39 -6.02 -1.67 -2.95
N VAL A 40 -6.40 -2.24 -4.10
CA VAL A 40 -7.79 -2.32 -4.54
C VAL A 40 -8.54 -3.40 -3.77
N SER A 41 -7.94 -4.58 -3.66
CA SER A 41 -8.58 -5.73 -3.02
C SER A 41 -7.55 -6.66 -2.41
N ALA A 42 -7.86 -7.17 -1.21
CA ALA A 42 -7.02 -8.15 -0.51
C ALA A 42 -6.90 -9.51 -1.24
N LYS A 43 -7.58 -9.69 -2.37
CA LYS A 43 -7.60 -10.91 -3.17
C LYS A 43 -7.67 -10.57 -4.66
N GLU A 44 -7.07 -11.42 -5.47
CA GLU A 44 -7.44 -11.52 -6.89
C GLU A 44 -8.88 -12.09 -7.01
N GLY A 45 -9.85 -11.20 -7.18
CA GLY A 45 -11.25 -11.57 -7.38
C GLY A 45 -11.44 -12.52 -8.57
N ILE A 46 -12.54 -13.28 -8.59
CA ILE A 46 -12.91 -14.13 -9.75
C ILE A 46 -12.93 -13.29 -11.03
N LEU A 47 -13.41 -12.04 -10.94
CA LEU A 47 -13.41 -11.09 -12.04
C LEU A 47 -12.01 -10.74 -12.54
N LEU A 48 -11.02 -10.55 -11.66
CA LEU A 48 -9.64 -10.30 -12.10
C LEU A 48 -9.06 -11.54 -12.78
N ARG A 49 -9.28 -12.72 -12.20
CA ARG A 49 -8.81 -14.00 -12.77
C ARG A 49 -9.40 -14.24 -14.15
N PHE A 50 -10.70 -14.00 -14.32
CA PHE A 50 -11.35 -14.08 -15.61
C PHE A 50 -10.78 -13.05 -16.60
N ARG A 51 -10.59 -11.80 -16.16
CA ARG A 51 -10.04 -10.71 -16.99
C ARG A 51 -8.59 -10.94 -17.44
N LYS A 52 -7.82 -11.77 -16.73
CA LYS A 52 -6.47 -12.21 -17.12
C LYS A 52 -6.48 -13.23 -18.27
N THR A 53 -7.61 -13.86 -18.56
CA THR A 53 -7.74 -14.77 -19.70
C THR A 53 -7.98 -13.99 -20.99
N ASN A 54 -7.52 -14.51 -22.13
CA ASN A 54 -7.76 -13.88 -23.43
C ASN A 54 -9.26 -13.65 -23.70
N LEU A 55 -10.10 -14.64 -23.37
CA LEU A 55 -11.54 -14.55 -23.52
C LEU A 55 -12.15 -13.48 -22.60
N GLY A 56 -11.82 -13.50 -21.32
CA GLY A 56 -12.36 -12.52 -20.37
C GLY A 56 -11.86 -11.10 -20.62
N HIS A 57 -10.63 -10.95 -21.10
CA HIS A 57 -10.12 -9.67 -21.59
C HIS A 57 -10.92 -9.19 -22.80
N TYR A 58 -11.05 -10.02 -23.84
CA TYR A 58 -11.80 -9.70 -25.05
C TYR A 58 -13.27 -9.34 -24.79
N LEU A 59 -13.95 -10.09 -23.90
CA LEU A 59 -15.32 -9.74 -23.50
C LEU A 59 -15.37 -8.38 -22.76
N SER A 60 -14.35 -8.07 -21.96
CA SER A 60 -14.25 -6.77 -21.31
C SER A 60 -13.96 -5.61 -22.29
N THR A 61 -13.34 -5.89 -23.43
CA THR A 61 -13.09 -4.91 -24.50
C THR A 61 -14.32 -4.69 -25.36
N LEU A 62 -15.11 -5.73 -25.66
CA LEU A 62 -16.35 -5.62 -26.43
C LEU A 62 -17.43 -4.77 -25.74
N LEU A 63 -17.41 -4.70 -24.41
CA LEU A 63 -18.30 -3.83 -23.62
C LEU A 63 -17.82 -2.37 -23.56
N ASP A 64 -16.75 -2.03 -24.31
CA ASP A 64 -16.05 -0.79 -24.72
C ASP A 64 -16.19 0.52 -23.94
N LYS A 65 -16.73 0.49 -22.73
CA LYS A 65 -16.80 1.65 -21.81
C LYS A 65 -15.67 1.62 -20.79
N THR A 66 -14.61 0.83 -21.00
CA THR A 66 -13.56 0.55 -19.98
C THR A 66 -12.24 1.26 -20.24
N LYS A 67 -12.06 1.82 -21.44
CA LYS A 67 -10.87 2.57 -21.81
C LYS A 67 -11.00 4.04 -21.41
N LEU A 68 -9.96 4.57 -20.78
CA LEU A 68 -9.78 5.98 -20.47
C LEU A 68 -8.65 6.50 -21.35
N LYS A 69 -8.84 7.70 -21.90
CA LYS A 69 -7.86 8.38 -22.75
C LYS A 69 -7.12 9.44 -21.96
N PHE A 70 -5.80 9.49 -22.12
CA PHE A 70 -4.94 10.47 -21.48
C PHE A 70 -3.96 11.04 -22.50
N GLN A 71 -3.71 12.35 -22.42
CA GLN A 71 -2.60 13.01 -23.10
C GLN A 71 -1.34 12.81 -22.25
N LEU A 72 -0.35 12.09 -22.78
CA LEU A 72 0.89 11.74 -22.09
C LEU A 72 2.12 12.23 -22.87
N PRO A 73 3.26 12.50 -22.22
CA PRO A 73 4.50 12.85 -22.92
C PRO A 73 4.96 11.76 -23.91
N GLU A 74 5.29 12.13 -25.15
CA GLU A 74 5.59 11.18 -26.24
C GLU A 74 6.74 10.19 -25.94
N VAL A 75 7.73 10.61 -25.15
CA VAL A 75 8.98 9.85 -24.92
C VAL A 75 8.87 8.87 -23.74
N THR A 76 7.68 8.70 -23.16
CA THR A 76 7.53 7.93 -21.91
C THR A 76 6.98 6.53 -22.18
N ASN A 77 7.80 5.50 -21.92
CA ASN A 77 7.36 4.12 -21.99
C ASN A 77 6.42 3.81 -20.80
N ILE A 78 5.12 4.00 -21.00
CA ILE A 78 4.09 3.90 -19.94
C ILE A 78 3.11 2.79 -20.27
N HIS A 79 3.09 1.73 -19.47
CA HIS A 79 2.13 0.62 -19.65
C HIS A 79 1.11 0.50 -18.52
N LEU A 80 1.43 1.04 -17.35
CA LEU A 80 0.63 0.92 -16.13
C LEU A 80 0.45 2.27 -15.46
N GLY A 81 -0.66 2.38 -14.74
CA GLY A 81 -0.94 3.50 -13.88
C GLY A 81 -1.96 3.15 -12.81
N TYR A 82 -2.27 4.09 -11.95
CA TYR A 82 -3.43 4.01 -11.08
C TYR A 82 -4.14 5.36 -11.00
N LYS A 83 -5.45 5.29 -10.76
CA LYS A 83 -6.33 6.43 -10.55
C LYS A 83 -6.96 6.29 -9.17
N SER A 84 -6.84 7.33 -8.34
CA SER A 84 -7.56 7.42 -7.08
C SER A 84 -8.21 8.79 -6.93
N GLY A 85 -9.55 8.82 -6.95
CA GLY A 85 -10.30 10.07 -7.07
C GLY A 85 -9.84 10.87 -8.31
N ASN A 86 -9.31 12.07 -8.08
CA ASN A 86 -8.76 12.96 -9.11
C ASN A 86 -7.26 12.75 -9.36
N LYS A 87 -6.56 12.01 -8.49
CA LYS A 87 -5.14 11.70 -8.66
C LYS A 87 -4.98 10.62 -9.73
N VAL A 88 -4.11 10.86 -10.71
CA VAL A 88 -3.72 9.87 -11.71
C VAL A 88 -2.19 9.79 -11.72
N VAL A 89 -1.69 8.58 -11.66
CA VAL A 89 -0.26 8.29 -11.63
C VAL A 89 0.05 7.23 -12.68
N PHE A 90 1.09 7.47 -13.46
CA PHE A 90 1.61 6.55 -14.46
C PHE A 90 3.00 6.07 -14.06
N PHE A 91 3.33 4.84 -14.43
CA PHE A 91 4.65 4.26 -14.23
C PHE A 91 5.38 4.25 -15.56
N CYS A 92 6.59 4.80 -15.57
CA CYS A 92 7.49 4.73 -16.72
C CYS A 92 8.45 3.56 -16.53
N PHE A 93 8.70 2.86 -17.62
CA PHE A 93 9.50 1.65 -17.67
C PHE A 93 10.80 1.86 -18.43
N ASP A 94 11.84 1.10 -18.06
CA ASP A 94 13.04 0.95 -18.87
C ASP A 94 12.81 -0.03 -20.04
N GLU A 95 13.85 -0.29 -20.81
CA GLU A 95 13.87 -1.25 -21.93
C GLU A 95 13.68 -2.72 -21.51
N HIS A 96 13.75 -3.00 -20.21
CA HIS A 96 13.60 -4.32 -19.60
C HIS A 96 12.28 -4.46 -18.83
N GLU A 97 11.31 -3.55 -19.05
CA GLU A 97 10.01 -3.54 -18.38
C GLU A 97 10.10 -3.39 -16.85
N ASN A 98 11.16 -2.75 -16.33
CA ASN A 98 11.25 -2.38 -14.92
C ASN A 98 10.77 -0.94 -14.70
N PRO A 99 9.96 -0.68 -13.67
CA PRO A 99 9.56 0.69 -13.34
C PRO A 99 10.78 1.50 -12.87
N ILE A 100 10.99 2.66 -13.50
CA ILE A 100 12.10 3.57 -13.18
C ILE A 100 11.62 4.91 -12.64
N LYS A 101 10.45 5.36 -13.10
CA LYS A 101 9.89 6.67 -12.77
C LYS A 101 8.38 6.61 -12.62
N VAL A 102 7.86 7.62 -11.97
CA VAL A 102 6.44 7.82 -11.72
C VAL A 102 6.06 9.20 -12.22
N LEU A 103 5.07 9.27 -13.11
CA LEU A 103 4.49 10.52 -13.60
C LEU A 103 3.16 10.75 -12.94
N GLN A 104 3.09 11.76 -12.09
CA GLN A 104 1.85 12.19 -11.48
C GLN A 104 1.21 13.28 -12.35
N LYS A 105 -0.05 13.05 -12.75
CA LYS A 105 -0.86 14.08 -13.38
C LYS A 105 -1.36 15.06 -12.32
N ILE A 106 -1.13 16.35 -12.54
CA ILE A 106 -1.72 17.43 -11.76
C ILE A 106 -3.01 17.89 -12.45
N PRO A 107 -4.08 18.27 -11.73
CA PRO A 107 -5.23 18.91 -12.35
C PRO A 107 -4.77 20.21 -13.03
N GLU A 108 -5.23 20.43 -14.27
CA GLU A 108 -5.04 21.70 -15.03
C GLU A 108 -3.60 22.04 -15.45
N GLU A 109 -2.57 21.33 -14.97
CA GLU A 109 -1.17 21.52 -15.32
C GLU A 109 -0.46 20.18 -15.65
N ASP A 110 0.76 20.30 -16.19
CA ASP A 110 1.67 19.26 -16.69
C ASP A 110 1.89 18.07 -15.71
N PHE A 111 2.78 17.14 -16.10
CA PHE A 111 3.17 16.00 -15.28
C PHE A 111 4.32 16.35 -14.33
N ILE A 112 4.22 15.91 -13.07
CA ILE A 112 5.37 15.88 -12.16
C ILE A 112 6.02 14.50 -12.22
N GLU A 113 7.32 14.48 -12.46
CA GLU A 113 8.12 13.27 -12.50
C GLU A 113 8.82 13.01 -11.16
N HIS A 114 8.73 11.77 -10.70
CA HIS A 114 9.45 11.27 -9.52
C HIS A 114 10.19 9.98 -9.86
N ASN A 115 11.28 9.70 -9.15
CA ASN A 115 11.93 8.39 -9.21
C ASN A 115 11.01 7.30 -8.65
N PHE A 116 11.06 6.11 -9.24
CA PHE A 116 10.38 4.95 -8.68
C PHE A 116 11.09 4.49 -7.40
N LEU A 117 10.39 4.60 -6.28
CA LEU A 117 10.96 4.33 -4.94
C LEU A 117 10.93 2.84 -4.55
N GLY A 118 10.29 1.99 -5.35
CA GLY A 118 10.18 0.56 -5.10
C GLY A 118 8.75 0.06 -4.92
N TYR A 119 8.64 -1.19 -4.49
CA TYR A 119 7.36 -1.87 -4.26
C TYR A 119 6.94 -1.78 -2.80
N SER A 120 5.65 -1.91 -2.52
CA SER A 120 5.15 -2.00 -1.14
C SER A 120 5.85 -3.12 -0.37
N ILE A 121 6.09 -2.90 0.92
CA ILE A 121 6.86 -3.82 1.76
C ILE A 121 6.25 -5.22 1.85
N ILE A 122 4.92 -5.31 1.70
CA ILE A 122 4.18 -6.55 1.50
C ILE A 122 3.53 -6.52 0.11
N GLU A 123 3.81 -7.54 -0.70
CA GLU A 123 3.28 -7.68 -2.07
C GLU A 123 2.32 -8.86 -2.21
N LYS A 124 2.05 -9.60 -1.12
CA LYS A 124 1.10 -10.70 -1.06
C LYS A 124 0.71 -11.03 0.38
N TYR A 125 -0.57 -11.30 0.62
CA TYR A 125 -1.02 -11.82 1.92
C TYR A 125 -0.79 -13.33 2.01
N SER A 126 0.36 -13.71 2.57
CA SER A 126 0.71 -15.09 2.89
C SER A 126 1.80 -15.13 3.96
N LYS A 127 1.87 -16.20 4.76
CA LYS A 127 2.95 -16.40 5.74
C LYS A 127 4.35 -16.37 5.10
N ASN A 128 4.51 -16.99 3.93
CA ASN A 128 5.80 -17.02 3.24
C ASN A 128 6.28 -15.63 2.82
N GLU A 129 5.37 -14.80 2.28
CA GLU A 129 5.71 -13.40 1.94
C GLU A 129 6.10 -12.62 3.19
N TYR A 130 5.31 -12.72 4.26
CA TYR A 130 5.61 -12.07 5.52
C TYR A 130 7.00 -12.45 6.05
N LEU A 131 7.32 -13.75 6.13
CA LEU A 131 8.62 -14.22 6.62
C LEU A 131 9.79 -13.74 5.75
N LYS A 132 9.63 -13.75 4.42
CA LYS A 132 10.64 -13.21 3.48
C LYS A 132 10.87 -11.70 3.66
N LYS A 133 9.81 -10.95 3.97
CA LYS A 133 9.85 -9.49 4.12
C LYS A 133 10.09 -9.02 5.56
N ARG A 134 10.10 -9.94 6.52
CA ARG A 134 10.23 -9.65 7.96
C ARG A 134 11.42 -8.77 8.30
N VAL A 135 12.58 -8.98 7.65
CA VAL A 135 13.78 -8.16 7.87
C VAL A 135 13.56 -6.70 7.46
N PHE A 136 12.86 -6.46 6.35
CA PHE A 136 12.51 -5.12 5.90
C PHE A 136 11.46 -4.51 6.82
N LEU A 137 10.46 -5.28 7.26
CA LEU A 137 9.44 -4.82 8.21
C LEU A 137 10.08 -4.33 9.51
N LYS A 138 10.96 -5.14 10.09
CA LYS A 138 11.72 -4.77 11.30
C LYS A 138 12.53 -3.50 11.07
N SER A 139 13.18 -3.38 9.92
CA SER A 139 13.99 -2.20 9.57
C SER A 139 13.14 -0.94 9.39
N ALA A 140 11.98 -1.05 8.73
CA ALA A 140 11.04 0.05 8.55
C ALA A 140 10.46 0.54 9.88
N LEU A 141 10.02 -0.39 10.73
CA LEU A 141 9.50 -0.07 12.06
C LEU A 141 10.57 0.59 12.95
N LYS A 142 11.82 0.10 12.91
CA LYS A 142 12.95 0.72 13.63
C LYS A 142 13.25 2.13 13.11
N LYS A 143 13.32 2.31 11.80
CA LYS A 143 13.54 3.62 11.16
C LYS A 143 12.46 4.59 11.62
N ARG A 144 11.19 4.17 11.56
CA ARG A 144 10.06 5.00 11.96
C ARG A 144 10.10 5.36 13.45
N TRP A 145 10.45 4.41 14.32
CA TRP A 145 10.62 4.67 15.74
C TRP A 145 11.71 5.70 16.01
N GLN A 146 12.83 5.63 15.28
CA GLN A 146 13.91 6.60 15.41
C GLN A 146 13.44 8.00 15.00
N GLU A 147 12.79 8.15 13.83
CA GLU A 147 12.25 9.43 13.37
C GLU A 147 11.26 10.07 14.36
N LEU A 148 10.46 9.24 15.04
CA LEU A 148 9.52 9.69 16.08
C LEU A 148 10.21 10.15 17.36
N LYS A 149 11.30 9.50 17.77
CA LYS A 149 12.11 9.97 18.91
C LYS A 149 12.77 11.30 18.62
N ASP A 150 13.19 11.53 17.37
CA ASP A 150 13.91 12.73 16.97
C ASP A 150 12.98 13.94 16.83
N ASN A 151 11.83 13.77 16.16
CA ASN A 151 10.96 14.90 15.79
C ASN A 151 9.52 14.84 16.32
N LYS A 152 9.11 13.74 16.97
CA LYS A 152 7.74 13.46 17.48
C LYS A 152 6.60 13.59 16.48
N LYS A 153 6.88 13.91 15.21
CA LYS A 153 5.88 14.04 14.14
C LYS A 153 5.51 12.66 13.63
N VAL A 154 4.24 12.27 13.78
CA VAL A 154 3.69 11.02 13.23
C VAL A 154 3.56 11.08 11.70
N HIS A 155 3.59 9.91 11.05
CA HIS A 155 3.36 9.79 9.61
C HIS A 155 1.86 9.91 9.30
N GLY A 156 0.98 9.42 10.18
CA GLY A 156 -0.46 9.60 10.06
C GLY A 156 -1.14 8.68 9.04
N ASP A 157 -0.40 8.13 8.07
CA ASP A 157 -0.85 7.05 7.16
C ASP A 157 0.13 5.88 7.04
N PHE A 158 0.66 5.41 8.18
CA PHE A 158 1.74 4.43 8.21
C PHE A 158 1.24 2.99 7.95
N THR A 159 0.86 2.70 6.71
CA THR A 159 0.39 1.36 6.28
C THR A 159 1.49 0.60 5.52
N HIS A 160 1.34 -0.72 5.34
CA HIS A 160 2.27 -1.51 4.53
C HIS A 160 2.29 -1.14 3.04
N PHE A 161 1.32 -0.35 2.56
CA PHE A 161 1.34 0.19 1.21
C PHE A 161 2.21 1.45 1.06
N ASN A 162 2.37 2.19 2.15
CA ASN A 162 3.11 3.45 2.19
C ASN A 162 4.58 3.27 2.60
N ILE A 163 5.01 2.02 2.79
CA ILE A 163 6.41 1.64 3.00
C ILE A 163 6.90 0.97 1.72
N LEU A 164 7.81 1.64 1.02
CA LEU A 164 8.37 1.16 -0.24
C LEU A 164 9.79 0.62 -0.04
N VAL A 165 10.09 -0.49 -0.71
CA VAL A 165 11.42 -1.12 -0.72
C VAL A 165 11.95 -1.14 -2.15
N SER A 166 13.06 -0.45 -2.37
CA SER A 166 13.73 -0.38 -3.67
C SER A 166 14.49 -1.67 -4.00
N SER A 167 14.95 -1.81 -5.25
CA SER A 167 15.86 -2.89 -5.66
C SER A 167 17.18 -2.89 -4.88
N ARG A 168 17.60 -1.71 -4.40
CA ARG A 168 18.78 -1.50 -3.54
C ARG A 168 18.49 -1.74 -2.04
N LYS A 169 17.31 -2.27 -1.70
CA LYS A 169 16.87 -2.53 -0.32
C LYS A 169 16.71 -1.27 0.55
N GLU A 170 16.58 -0.11 -0.08
CA GLU A 170 16.34 1.15 0.62
C GLU A 170 14.86 1.27 0.98
N ILE A 171 14.58 1.80 2.17
CA ILE A 171 13.22 1.96 2.70
C ILE A 171 12.80 3.42 2.59
N SER A 172 11.73 3.68 1.84
CA SER A 172 11.11 4.99 1.69
C SER A 172 9.69 4.99 2.24
N PHE A 173 9.30 6.06 2.92
CA PHE A 173 7.92 6.29 3.37
C PHE A 173 7.28 7.33 2.46
N ILE A 174 6.02 7.11 2.07
CA ILE A 174 5.27 8.00 1.18
C ILE A 174 3.89 8.30 1.75
N ASP A 175 3.25 9.36 1.24
CA ASP A 175 1.86 9.71 1.58
C ASP A 175 1.67 10.04 3.06
N ASP A 176 2.61 10.81 3.65
CA ASP A 176 2.48 11.28 5.03
C ASP A 176 1.31 12.26 5.17
N LYS A 177 0.55 12.11 6.25
CA LYS A 177 -0.56 12.98 6.61
C LYS A 177 -0.14 13.89 7.75
N LYS A 178 -0.53 15.16 7.64
CA LYS A 178 -0.34 16.16 8.69
C LYS A 178 -1.37 15.94 9.80
N VAL A 179 -1.11 14.94 10.66
CA VAL A 179 -1.92 14.62 11.84
C VAL A 179 -1.05 14.75 13.09
N THR A 180 -1.64 15.21 14.19
CA THR A 180 -1.00 15.20 15.52
C THR A 180 -1.62 14.06 16.32
N ASN A 181 -0.80 13.13 16.80
CA ASN A 181 -1.27 11.96 17.55
C ASN A 181 -0.13 11.45 18.45
N SER A 182 -0.42 10.41 19.25
CA SER A 182 0.59 9.70 20.03
C SER A 182 1.72 9.18 19.15
N ILE A 183 2.96 9.16 19.66
CA ILE A 183 4.11 8.57 18.95
C ILE A 183 3.91 7.07 18.64
N LEU A 184 2.99 6.39 19.34
CA LEU A 184 2.64 5.00 19.07
C LEU A 184 1.57 4.84 17.98
N PHE A 185 0.98 5.94 17.51
CA PHE A 185 -0.11 5.91 16.53
C PHE A 185 0.29 5.21 15.24
N ASP A 186 1.47 5.50 14.69
CA ASP A 186 1.93 4.89 13.44
C ASP A 186 2.04 3.36 13.57
N PHE A 187 2.46 2.85 14.73
CA PHE A 187 2.57 1.41 15.00
C PHE A 187 1.21 0.75 15.20
N PHE A 188 0.33 1.40 15.97
CA PHE A 188 -1.06 0.99 16.09
C PHE A 188 -1.72 0.90 14.72
N TYR A 189 -1.58 1.95 13.91
CA TYR A 189 -2.24 2.01 12.61
C TYR A 189 -1.68 0.95 11.65
N PHE A 190 -0.35 0.80 11.57
CA PHE A 190 0.29 -0.26 10.79
C PHE A 190 -0.25 -1.65 11.19
N TYR A 191 -0.22 -1.94 12.49
CA TYR A 191 -0.67 -3.21 13.05
C TYR A 191 -2.13 -3.51 12.69
N SER A 192 -3.04 -2.58 13.03
CA SER A 192 -4.47 -2.76 12.83
C SER A 192 -4.83 -2.85 11.35
N TYR A 193 -4.23 -2.02 10.51
CA TYR A 193 -4.52 -2.00 9.07
C TYR A 193 -4.04 -3.27 8.39
N TYR A 194 -2.84 -3.73 8.72
CA TYR A 194 -2.29 -4.96 8.16
C TYR A 194 -3.10 -6.20 8.59
N LEU A 195 -3.44 -6.33 9.88
CA LEU A 195 -4.29 -7.43 10.36
C LEU A 195 -5.68 -7.42 9.74
N GLN A 196 -6.31 -6.25 9.62
CA GLN A 196 -7.61 -6.13 8.96
C GLN A 196 -7.52 -6.64 7.50
N CYS A 197 -6.43 -6.33 6.79
CA CYS A 197 -6.23 -6.82 5.42
C CYS A 197 -6.05 -8.34 5.38
N LEU A 198 -5.26 -8.91 6.29
CA LEU A 198 -5.07 -10.35 6.42
C LEU A 198 -6.38 -11.08 6.74
N GLN A 199 -7.17 -10.59 7.70
CA GLN A 199 -8.45 -11.18 8.08
C GLN A 199 -9.50 -11.13 6.95
N LYS A 200 -9.49 -10.05 6.13
CA LYS A 200 -10.34 -9.96 4.94
C LYS A 200 -9.86 -10.85 3.79
N CYS A 201 -8.61 -11.31 3.84
CA CYS A 201 -8.01 -12.14 2.81
C CYS A 201 -8.42 -13.60 2.98
N LYS A 202 -9.38 -14.06 2.16
CA LYS A 202 -9.87 -15.45 2.20
C LYS A 202 -8.87 -16.52 1.74
N THR A 203 -7.65 -16.14 1.32
CA THR A 203 -6.64 -17.09 0.81
C THR A 203 -5.56 -17.44 1.81
N ILE A 204 -5.48 -16.72 2.94
CA ILE A 204 -4.64 -17.08 4.07
C ILE A 204 -5.53 -17.74 5.13
N ASN A 205 -5.04 -18.83 5.73
CA ASN A 205 -5.78 -19.51 6.80
C ASN A 205 -5.59 -18.78 8.14
N GLU A 206 -6.48 -19.03 9.08
CA GLU A 206 -6.49 -18.36 10.39
C GLU A 206 -5.21 -18.63 11.20
N GLN A 207 -4.64 -19.83 11.10
CA GLN A 207 -3.41 -20.19 11.79
C GLN A 207 -2.20 -19.38 11.31
N ASP A 208 -2.12 -19.14 10.00
CA ASP A 208 -1.08 -18.30 9.40
C ASP A 208 -1.28 -16.84 9.78
N VAL A 209 -2.53 -16.35 9.82
CA VAL A 209 -2.83 -15.00 10.31
C VAL A 209 -2.40 -14.84 11.77
N LEU A 210 -2.71 -15.82 12.62
CA LEU A 210 -2.31 -15.83 14.03
C LEU A 210 -0.77 -15.85 14.19
N THR A 211 -0.08 -16.64 13.37
CA THR A 211 1.39 -16.69 13.35
C THR A 211 1.99 -15.33 13.01
N ILE A 212 1.48 -14.69 11.95
CA ILE A 212 1.92 -13.34 11.54
C ILE A 212 1.62 -12.31 12.63
N LYS A 213 0.41 -12.36 13.21
CA LYS A 213 -0.01 -11.46 14.30
C LYS A 213 0.95 -11.54 15.48
N ASN A 214 1.21 -12.73 15.99
CA ASN A 214 2.05 -12.91 17.17
C ASN A 214 3.48 -12.41 16.93
N ASP A 215 4.06 -12.73 15.76
CA ASP A 215 5.40 -12.24 15.42
C ASP A 215 5.44 -10.71 15.25
N LEU A 216 4.42 -10.11 14.65
CA LEU A 216 4.33 -8.66 14.52
C LEU A 216 4.18 -7.96 15.87
N GLN A 217 3.39 -8.52 16.80
CA GLN A 217 3.28 -8.02 18.17
C GLN A 217 4.65 -8.03 18.84
N ILE A 218 5.39 -9.15 18.76
CA ILE A 218 6.75 -9.26 19.32
C ILE A 218 7.67 -8.19 18.71
N LEU A 219 7.66 -8.03 17.38
CA LEU A 219 8.47 -7.02 16.70
C LEU A 219 8.16 -5.59 17.17
N ILE A 220 6.87 -5.24 17.30
CA ILE A 220 6.48 -3.90 17.75
C ILE A 220 6.88 -3.69 19.21
N LYS A 221 6.64 -4.66 20.10
CA LYS A 221 7.07 -4.61 21.51
C LYS A 221 8.58 -4.39 21.63
N GLU A 222 9.38 -5.15 20.88
CA GLU A 222 10.86 -5.03 20.88
C GLU A 222 11.35 -3.65 20.43
N ILE A 223 10.63 -2.98 19.52
CA ILE A 223 11.06 -1.72 18.91
C ILE A 223 10.60 -0.53 19.75
N CYS A 224 9.34 -0.53 20.20
CA CYS A 224 8.67 0.62 20.80
C CYS A 224 8.92 0.70 22.31
N VAL A 225 10.18 0.68 22.72
CA VAL A 225 10.58 0.81 24.13
C VAL A 225 10.52 2.28 24.54
N SER A 226 9.58 2.64 25.43
CA SER A 226 9.33 3.99 25.91
C SER A 226 9.12 3.99 27.42
N LYS A 227 9.67 4.99 28.13
CA LYS A 227 9.43 5.18 29.57
C LYS A 227 7.98 5.59 29.87
N ASP A 228 7.35 6.32 28.95
CA ASP A 228 5.98 6.80 29.07
C ASP A 228 4.99 5.95 28.25
N LEU A 229 5.20 4.62 28.21
CA LEU A 229 4.45 3.72 27.32
C LEU A 229 2.94 3.82 27.57
N GLU A 230 2.50 3.66 28.82
CA GLU A 230 1.08 3.72 29.19
C GLU A 230 0.44 5.07 28.82
N HIS A 231 1.15 6.18 29.07
CA HIS A 231 0.68 7.52 28.71
C HIS A 231 0.50 7.68 27.21
N ASN A 232 1.51 7.27 26.42
CA ASN A 232 1.46 7.32 24.96
C ASN A 232 0.34 6.42 24.41
N LEU A 233 0.10 5.25 25.00
CA LEU A 233 -0.98 4.34 24.59
C LEU A 233 -2.38 4.97 24.82
N LYS A 234 -2.59 5.62 25.97
CA LYS A 234 -3.85 6.30 26.29
C LYS A 234 -4.14 7.46 25.33
N GLN A 235 -3.11 8.13 24.83
CA GLN A 235 -3.23 9.27 23.91
C GLN A 235 -3.54 8.90 22.46
N ILE A 236 -3.53 7.61 22.09
CA ILE A 236 -3.86 7.20 20.72
C ILE A 236 -5.30 7.62 20.36
N ASN A 237 -5.44 8.55 19.42
CA ASN A 237 -6.73 8.88 18.81
C ASN A 237 -6.98 7.94 17.62
N SER A 238 -7.78 6.89 17.84
CA SER A 238 -8.13 5.86 16.84
C SER A 238 -8.98 6.41 15.68
N LYS A 239 -9.61 7.58 15.86
CA LYS A 239 -10.43 8.20 14.81
C LYS A 239 -9.60 8.53 13.57
N ASP A 240 -8.33 8.89 13.76
CA ASP A 240 -7.40 9.26 12.70
C ASP A 240 -6.94 8.07 11.85
N ALA A 241 -7.15 6.82 12.31
CA ALA A 241 -6.84 5.61 11.55
C ALA A 241 -7.89 5.37 10.44
N VAL A 242 -7.76 6.06 9.32
CA VAL A 242 -8.69 5.97 8.18
C VAL A 242 -8.69 4.55 7.57
N GLY A 243 -9.83 4.08 7.05
CA GLY A 243 -9.91 2.75 6.42
C GLY A 243 -10.03 1.55 7.36
N LEU A 244 -9.93 1.75 8.69
CA LEU A 244 -10.44 0.80 9.68
C LEU A 244 -11.93 1.05 9.93
N THR A 245 -12.74 -0.01 10.09
CA THR A 245 -14.17 0.15 10.43
C THR A 245 -14.34 0.49 11.92
N GLY A 246 -15.39 1.24 12.30
CA GLY A 246 -15.56 1.77 13.66
C GLY A 246 -15.47 0.72 14.79
N ILE A 247 -16.18 -0.40 14.66
CA ILE A 247 -16.13 -1.49 15.65
C ILE A 247 -14.73 -2.15 15.69
N ASN A 248 -14.07 -2.29 14.54
CA ASN A 248 -12.74 -2.86 14.49
C ASN A 248 -11.67 -1.93 15.07
N LYS A 249 -11.84 -0.60 14.96
CA LYS A 249 -10.88 0.39 15.49
C LYS A 249 -10.69 0.24 16.99
N GLU A 250 -11.78 0.22 17.75
CA GLU A 250 -11.70 0.16 19.21
C GLU A 250 -11.22 -1.21 19.69
N ASN A 251 -11.69 -2.30 19.07
CA ASN A 251 -11.22 -3.65 19.40
C ASN A 251 -9.72 -3.80 19.13
N MET A 252 -9.24 -3.31 17.98
CA MET A 252 -7.82 -3.35 17.64
C MET A 252 -7.00 -2.43 18.56
N LYS A 253 -7.56 -1.31 19.01
CA LYS A 253 -6.92 -0.43 19.99
C LYS A 253 -6.76 -1.16 21.32
N VAL A 254 -7.83 -1.73 21.87
CA VAL A 254 -7.76 -2.51 23.13
C VAL A 254 -6.74 -3.64 23.02
N GLU A 255 -6.77 -4.40 21.92
CA GLU A 255 -5.80 -5.46 21.67
C GLU A 255 -4.35 -4.93 21.62
N PHE A 256 -4.14 -3.79 20.95
CA PHE A 256 -2.84 -3.13 20.87
C PHE A 256 -2.34 -2.67 22.24
N LEU A 257 -3.21 -2.07 23.08
CA LEU A 257 -2.87 -1.72 24.44
C LEU A 257 -2.48 -2.96 25.27
N ASN A 258 -3.29 -4.02 25.20
CA ASN A 258 -3.08 -5.22 26.00
C ASN A 258 -1.71 -5.84 25.72
N PHE A 259 -1.36 -6.08 24.45
CA PHE A 259 -0.07 -6.70 24.16
C PHE A 259 1.10 -5.77 24.51
N MET A 260 0.98 -4.46 24.31
CA MET A 260 2.06 -3.54 24.67
C MET A 260 2.32 -3.52 26.18
N LEU A 261 1.31 -3.77 27.02
CA LEU A 261 1.41 -3.75 28.49
C LEU A 261 1.63 -5.12 29.15
N GLU A 262 1.45 -6.23 28.42
CA GLU A 262 1.51 -7.61 28.94
C GLU A 262 2.81 -7.98 29.70
N ASN A 263 3.90 -7.23 29.54
CA ASN A 263 5.19 -7.48 30.19
C ASN A 263 5.69 -6.32 31.07
N GLU A 264 4.85 -5.34 31.44
CA GLU A 264 5.21 -4.27 32.39
C GLU A 264 5.06 -4.69 33.88
N LYS A 265 4.92 -6.00 34.15
CA LYS A 265 4.85 -6.57 35.51
C LYS A 265 6.11 -7.34 35.86
#